data_AF-A0A1J3ISC0-F1
#
_entry.id   AF-A0A1J3ISC0-F1
#
_cell.length_a   1.000
_cell.length_b   1.000
_cell.length_c   1.000
_cell.angle_alpha   90.00
_cell.angle_beta   90.00
_cell.angle_gamma   90.00
#
_symmetry.space_group_name_H-M   'P 1'
#
loop_
_entity.id
_entity.type
_entity.pdbx_description
1 polymer ?
#
loop_
_entity_poly.entity_id
_entity_poly.type
_entity_poly.pdbx_seq_one_letter_code
_entity_poly.pdbx_strand_id
1 'polypeptide(L)'
;EKGYKKRIIENGIKSEEEDLVRKMTLVSLWCIQSSASDRPPVNRVVEMMEGSADSLEVPPKPVLQHIPAVTLPESSWISEENLSPFEV
;
A
#
# COMPACT_ATOMS: atom_id res chain seq x y z
N GLU A 1 -17.94 -38.66 -5.03
CA GLU A 1 -18.41 -37.46 -5.75
C GLU A 1 -18.30 -36.13 -4.98
N LYS A 2 -18.70 -36.06 -3.70
CA LYS A 2 -18.73 -34.79 -2.94
C LYS A 2 -17.36 -34.14 -2.65
N GLY A 3 -16.28 -34.94 -2.55
CA GLY A 3 -14.94 -34.45 -2.22
C GLY A 3 -14.20 -33.71 -3.35
N TYR A 4 -14.52 -33.98 -4.62
CA TYR A 4 -13.87 -33.26 -5.73
C TYR A 4 -14.47 -31.87 -5.93
N LYS A 5 -15.80 -31.73 -5.79
CA LYS A 5 -16.48 -30.43 -5.93
C LYS A 5 -16.01 -29.43 -4.87
N LYS A 6 -15.83 -29.90 -3.63
CA LYS A 6 -15.31 -29.07 -2.53
C LYS A 6 -13.93 -28.48 -2.86
N ARG A 7 -12.99 -29.29 -3.35
CA ARG A 7 -11.64 -28.83 -3.71
C ARG A 7 -11.64 -27.85 -4.88
N ILE A 8 -12.46 -28.08 -5.90
CA ILE A 8 -12.56 -27.17 -7.05
C ILE A 8 -13.04 -25.78 -6.60
N ILE A 9 -14.04 -25.73 -5.72
CA ILE A 9 -14.58 -24.48 -5.18
C ILE A 9 -13.56 -23.77 -4.29
N GLU A 10 -12.91 -24.49 -3.38
CA GLU A 10 -11.87 -23.94 -2.49
C GLU A 10 -10.67 -23.38 -3.26
N ASN A 11 -10.17 -24.12 -4.24
CA ASN A 11 -9.08 -23.66 -5.11
C ASN A 11 -9.49 -22.44 -5.95
N GLY A 12 -10.74 -22.40 -6.44
CA GLY A 12 -11.27 -21.26 -7.20
C GLY A 12 -11.36 -20.00 -6.35
N ILE A 13 -11.93 -20.09 -5.14
CA ILE A 13 -12.05 -18.97 -4.20
C ILE A 13 -10.68 -18.44 -3.79
N LYS A 14 -9.74 -19.33 -3.47
CA LYS A 14 -8.37 -18.94 -3.09
C LYS A 14 -7.66 -18.17 -4.20
N SER A 15 -7.83 -18.59 -5.46
CA SER A 15 -7.23 -17.90 -6.61
C SER A 15 -7.81 -16.48 -6.80
N GLU A 16 -9.12 -16.32 -6.64
CA GLU A 16 -9.78 -15.02 -6.74
C GLU A 16 -9.34 -14.08 -5.62
N GLU A 17 -9.20 -14.60 -4.39
CA GLU A 17 -8.69 -13.83 -3.25
C GLU A 17 -7.23 -13.39 -3.47
N GLU A 18 -6.37 -14.29 -3.96
CA GLU A 18 -4.97 -13.97 -4.28
C GLU A 18 -4.87 -12.86 -5.34
N ASP A 19 -5.71 -12.89 -6.37
CA ASP A 19 -5.78 -11.84 -7.39
C ASP A 19 -6.25 -10.50 -6.84
N LEU A 20 -7.27 -10.51 -5.96
CA LEU A 20 -7.74 -9.30 -5.28
C LEU A 20 -6.65 -8.70 -4.40
N VAL A 21 -5.98 -9.51 -3.57
CA VAL A 21 -4.89 -9.07 -2.70
C VAL A 21 -3.74 -8.49 -3.52
N ARG A 22 -3.35 -9.17 -4.61
CA ARG A 22 -2.29 -8.70 -5.51
C ARG A 22 -2.66 -7.36 -6.13
N LYS A 23 -3.89 -7.22 -6.64
CA LYS A 23 -4.39 -5.99 -7.27
C LYS A 23 -4.40 -4.84 -6.28
N MET A 24 -4.99 -5.03 -5.10
CA MET A 24 -5.05 -4.01 -4.05
C MET A 24 -3.65 -3.59 -3.61
N THR A 25 -2.72 -4.53 -3.50
CA THR A 25 -1.33 -4.24 -3.13
C THR A 25 -0.65 -3.36 -4.18
N LEU A 26 -0.72 -3.74 -5.47
CA LEU A 26 -0.09 -2.97 -6.55
C LEU A 26 -0.68 -1.57 -6.68
N VAL A 27 -2.02 -1.45 -6.67
CA VAL A 27 -2.69 -0.15 -6.75
C VAL A 27 -2.34 0.73 -5.55
N SER A 28 -2.32 0.17 -4.34
CA SER A 28 -1.94 0.91 -3.14
C SER A 28 -0.50 1.42 -3.23
N LEU A 29 0.44 0.59 -3.71
CA LEU A 29 1.84 0.97 -3.89
C LEU A 29 2.01 2.10 -4.92
N TRP A 30 1.17 2.15 -5.97
CA TRP A 30 1.14 3.28 -6.91
C TRP A 30 0.62 4.57 -6.26
N CYS A 31 -0.41 4.49 -5.42
CA CYS A 31 -1.01 5.67 -4.79
C CYS A 31 -0.13 6.33 -3.71
N ILE A 32 0.70 5.55 -3.01
CA ILE A 32 1.53 6.04 -1.90
C ILE A 32 2.95 6.49 -2.32
N GLN A 33 3.23 6.58 -3.62
CA GLN A 33 4.56 6.96 -4.12
C GLN A 33 5.07 8.27 -3.50
N SER A 34 6.37 8.32 -3.19
CA SER A 34 7.01 9.47 -2.55
C SER A 34 6.96 10.72 -3.44
N SER A 35 7.12 10.54 -4.75
CA SER A 35 6.94 11.60 -5.73
C SER A 35 5.47 11.70 -6.14
N ALA A 36 4.92 12.92 -6.13
CA ALA A 36 3.56 13.15 -6.59
C ALA A 36 3.38 12.84 -8.09
N SER A 37 4.43 13.04 -8.89
CA SER A 37 4.41 12.78 -10.34
C SER A 37 4.30 11.30 -10.70
N ASP A 38 4.69 10.42 -9.77
CA ASP A 38 4.62 8.96 -9.97
C ASP A 38 3.26 8.39 -9.57
N ARG A 39 2.38 9.20 -8.96
CA ARG A 39 1.04 8.76 -8.56
C ARG A 39 0.10 8.81 -9.76
N PRO A 40 -0.65 7.74 -10.03
CA PRO A 40 -1.66 7.76 -11.06
C PRO A 40 -2.83 8.69 -10.66
N PRO A 41 -3.52 9.31 -11.64
CA PRO A 41 -4.75 10.05 -11.37
C PRO A 41 -5.87 9.09 -10.96
N VAL A 42 -6.88 9.60 -10.23
CA VAL A 42 -7.96 8.77 -9.64
C VAL A 42 -8.72 7.96 -10.70
N ASN A 43 -8.97 8.51 -11.88
CA ASN A 43 -9.60 7.77 -12.98
C ASN A 43 -8.78 6.52 -13.36
N ARG A 44 -7.44 6.66 -13.43
CA ARG A 44 -6.55 5.53 -13.73
C ARG A 44 -6.54 4.51 -12.59
N VAL A 45 -6.61 4.96 -11.33
CA VAL A 45 -6.74 4.06 -10.18
C VAL A 45 -8.02 3.22 -10.27
N VAL A 46 -9.14 3.82 -10.67
CA VAL A 46 -10.41 3.09 -10.88
C VAL A 46 -10.26 2.06 -12.00
N GLU A 47 -9.70 2.45 -13.16
CA GLU A 47 -9.42 1.54 -14.27
C GLU A 47 -8.53 0.35 -13.83
N MET A 48 -7.50 0.61 -13.02
CA MET A 48 -6.62 -0.43 -12.48
C MET A 48 -7.34 -1.41 -11.54
N MET A 49 -8.32 -0.93 -10.77
CA MET A 49 -9.12 -1.75 -9.85
C MET A 49 -10.15 -2.62 -10.57
N GLU A 50 -10.77 -2.07 -11.62
CA GLU A 50 -11.74 -2.78 -12.46
C GLU A 50 -11.05 -3.77 -13.42
N GLY A 51 -9.80 -3.52 -13.82
CA GLY A 51 -9.01 -4.35 -14.72
C GLY A 51 -8.40 -5.61 -14.09
N SER A 52 -7.59 -6.34 -14.87
CA SER A 52 -6.89 -7.56 -14.41
C SER A 52 -5.63 -7.23 -13.59
N ALA A 53 -5.35 -8.02 -12.55
CA ALA A 53 -4.12 -7.91 -11.77
C ALA A 53 -2.85 -8.16 -12.62
N ASP A 54 -2.95 -8.95 -13.69
CA ASP A 54 -1.83 -9.23 -14.61
C ASP A 54 -1.46 -8.04 -15.49
N SER A 55 -2.38 -7.08 -15.65
CA SER A 55 -2.13 -5.86 -16.41
C SER A 55 -1.45 -4.76 -15.59
N LEU A 56 -1.26 -4.98 -14.29
CA LEU A 56 -0.65 -4.02 -13.38
C LEU A 56 0.86 -4.25 -13.31
N GLU A 57 1.61 -3.20 -13.62
CA GLU A 57 3.05 -3.17 -13.43
C GLU A 57 3.42 -2.80 -11.99
N VAL A 58 4.62 -3.22 -11.58
CA VAL A 58 5.19 -2.86 -10.28
C VAL A 58 5.56 -1.38 -10.31
N PRO A 59 5.14 -0.57 -9.33
CA PRO A 59 5.46 0.85 -9.30
C PRO A 59 6.97 1.11 -9.14
N PRO A 60 7.44 2.31 -9.51
CA PRO A 60 8.83 2.69 -9.36
C PRO A 60 9.28 2.55 -7.89
N LYS A 61 10.55 2.18 -7.70
CA LYS A 61 11.14 2.17 -6.36
C LYS A 61 11.25 3.61 -5.85
N PRO A 62 10.76 3.90 -4.64
CA PRO A 62 10.91 5.23 -4.07
C PRO A 62 12.40 5.55 -3.92
N VAL A 63 12.81 6.67 -4.51
CA VAL A 63 14.16 7.21 -4.31
C VAL A 63 14.16 7.93 -2.98
N LEU A 64 14.67 7.28 -1.93
CA LEU A 64 14.94 7.97 -0.69
C LEU A 64 16.07 8.95 -0.98
N GLN A 65 15.76 10.25 -0.97
CA GLN A 65 16.79 11.27 -0.93
C GLN A 65 17.72 10.91 0.21
N HIS A 66 19.02 10.82 -0.07
CA HIS A 66 20.05 10.41 0.87
C HIS A 66 19.82 11.12 2.20
N ILE A 67 19.22 10.42 3.16
CA ILE A 67 19.19 10.87 4.54
C ILE A 67 20.66 10.75 4.93
N PRO A 68 21.42 11.86 5.08
CA PRO A 68 22.72 11.74 5.71
C PRO A 68 22.42 11.05 7.03
N ALA A 69 23.12 9.95 7.34
CA ALA A 69 22.91 9.20 8.56
C ALA A 69 23.15 10.16 9.73
N VAL A 70 22.11 10.86 10.16
CA VAL A 70 22.09 11.61 11.39
C VAL A 70 22.06 10.50 12.42
N THR A 71 23.22 10.22 13.00
CA THR A 71 23.31 9.64 14.33
C THR A 71 22.45 10.52 15.23
N LEU A 72 21.18 10.16 15.37
CA LEU A 72 20.30 10.75 16.36
C LEU A 72 20.91 10.39 17.72
N PRO A 73 21.38 11.35 18.52
CA PRO A 73 21.64 11.05 19.93
C PRO A 73 20.31 10.59 20.54
N GLU A 74 20.37 9.53 21.32
CA GLU A 74 19.26 8.77 21.91
C GLU A 74 18.32 9.59 22.83
N SER A 75 18.43 10.91 22.87
CA SER A 75 17.76 11.77 23.85
C SER A 75 16.59 12.59 23.31
N SER A 76 16.04 12.28 22.13
CA SER A 76 14.98 13.10 21.51
C SER A 76 13.56 12.56 21.69
N TRP A 77 13.38 11.45 22.40
CA TRP A 77 12.06 10.94 22.77
C TRP A 77 11.76 11.41 24.19
N ILE A 78 10.50 11.81 24.43
CA ILE A 78 9.87 12.32 25.65
C ILE A 78 10.28 13.71 26.19
N SER A 79 9.47 14.70 25.81
CA SER A 79 8.99 15.71 26.74
C SER A 79 7.49 15.91 26.47
N GLU A 80 6.66 15.00 26.99
CA GLU A 80 5.30 15.37 27.38
C GLU A 80 5.44 16.22 28.65
N GLU A 81 5.36 17.55 28.51
CA GLU A 81 4.71 18.45 29.47
C GLU A 81 4.75 19.88 28.91
N ASN A 82 3.62 20.59 29.03
CA ASN A 82 3.35 22.00 28.69
C ASN A 82 2.72 22.29 27.32
N LEU A 83 1.47 21.88 27.15
CA LEU A 83 0.46 22.78 26.58
C LEU A 83 -0.48 23.21 27.71
N SER A 84 -0.18 24.41 28.22
CA SER A 84 -0.98 25.21 29.16
C SER A 84 -2.42 25.40 28.66
N PRO A 85 -3.42 25.50 29.56
CA PRO A 85 -4.84 25.42 29.21
C PRO A 85 -5.34 26.66 28.46
N PHE A 86 -6.40 26.44 27.69
CA PHE A 86 -7.34 27.42 27.15
C PHE A 86 -7.39 28.76 27.92
N GLU A 87 -7.04 29.85 27.23
CA GLU A 87 -7.58 31.20 27.46
C GLU A 87 -7.33 32.07 26.21
N VAL A 88 -8.33 32.13 25.31
CA VAL A 88 -9.08 33.34 24.87
C VAL A 88 -10.33 32.93 24.11
#